data_AF-S4N426-F1
#
_entry.id   AF-S4N426-F1
#
_cell.length_a   1.000
_cell.length_b   1.000
_cell.length_c   1.000
_cell.angle_alpha   90.00
_cell.angle_beta   90.00
_cell.angle_gamma   90.00
#
_symmetry.space_group_name_H-M   'P 1'
#
loop_
_entity.id
_entity.type
_entity.pdbx_description
1 polymer ?
#
loop_
_entity_poly.entity_id
_entity_poly.type
_entity_poly.pdbx_seq_one_letter_code
_entity_poly.pdbx_strand_id
1 'polypeptide(L)'
;MADLGVAEKLSPHQFLQAMDGYKSRDPELGIVVDAVKMTVKGGIGKLQEKARGGGWKPGQAWPALARPTWRPDIRATVISRARVNMHRKMLHLAAATGRYPVAVLSDCAVYAADGPSPLDVLPYGADGKTVPGSFRLGVSPGMVKHEGTQSVLWGADVLEQLGADGHVANLARYIKTGEVTAKDTGE
;
A
#
# COMPACT_ATOMS: atom_id res chain seq x y z
N MET A 1 0.93 -17.30 -5.87
CA MET A 1 -0.24 -16.47 -6.30
C MET A 1 -1.05 -17.19 -7.35
N ALA A 2 -0.45 -17.62 -8.47
CA ALA A 2 -1.12 -18.43 -9.50
C ALA A 2 -1.72 -19.71 -8.91
N ASP A 3 -0.97 -20.43 -8.07
CA ASP A 3 -1.44 -21.61 -7.34
C ASP A 3 -2.62 -21.34 -6.40
N LEU A 4 -2.82 -20.08 -5.98
CA LEU A 4 -4.00 -19.64 -5.22
C LEU A 4 -5.11 -19.08 -6.13
N GLY A 5 -5.05 -19.35 -7.44
CA GLY A 5 -6.03 -18.88 -8.43
C GLY A 5 -5.86 -17.42 -8.88
N VAL A 6 -4.80 -16.73 -8.47
CA VAL A 6 -4.49 -15.36 -8.94
C VAL A 6 -3.43 -15.41 -10.03
N ALA A 7 -3.88 -15.73 -11.24
CA ALA A 7 -3.01 -15.79 -12.41
C ALA A 7 -2.54 -14.41 -12.88
N GLU A 8 -1.49 -14.40 -13.69
CA GLU A 8 -1.07 -13.19 -14.39
C GLU A 8 -2.03 -12.86 -15.54
N LYS A 9 -2.05 -11.58 -15.96
CA LYS A 9 -2.79 -11.10 -17.13
C LYS A 9 -4.31 -11.33 -17.09
N LEU A 10 -4.88 -11.54 -15.92
CA LEU A 10 -6.33 -11.50 -15.72
C LEU A 10 -6.90 -10.14 -16.11
N SER A 11 -8.13 -10.11 -16.61
CA SER A 11 -8.85 -8.85 -16.79
C SER A 11 -9.03 -8.16 -15.42
N PRO A 12 -9.25 -6.83 -15.37
CA PRO A 12 -9.42 -6.11 -14.10
C PRO A 12 -10.50 -6.71 -13.19
N HIS A 13 -11.66 -7.09 -13.75
CA HIS A 13 -12.73 -7.74 -13.00
C HIS A 13 -12.31 -9.13 -12.49
N GLN A 14 -11.72 -9.95 -13.36
CA GLN A 14 -11.24 -11.29 -12.99
C GLN A 14 -10.15 -11.21 -11.92
N PHE A 15 -9.27 -10.21 -11.99
CA PHE A 15 -8.24 -9.99 -10.99
C PHE A 15 -8.84 -9.66 -9.63
N LEU A 16 -9.82 -8.74 -9.57
CA LEU A 16 -10.48 -8.38 -8.30
C LEU A 16 -11.21 -9.59 -7.70
N GLN A 17 -11.96 -10.33 -8.52
CA GLN A 17 -12.63 -11.55 -8.08
C GLN A 17 -11.63 -12.62 -7.63
N ALA A 18 -10.53 -12.79 -8.37
CA ALA A 18 -9.49 -13.75 -8.02
C ALA A 18 -8.76 -13.36 -6.73
N MET A 19 -8.57 -12.06 -6.47
CA MET A 19 -7.97 -11.56 -5.24
C MET A 19 -8.90 -11.67 -4.04
N ASP A 20 -10.22 -11.66 -4.24
CA ASP A 20 -11.17 -11.79 -3.15
C ASP A 20 -11.09 -13.18 -2.52
N GLY A 21 -10.88 -13.20 -1.20
CA GLY A 21 -10.75 -14.43 -0.42
C GLY A 21 -9.63 -15.39 -0.87
N TYR A 22 -8.67 -15.01 -1.71
CA TYR A 22 -7.76 -15.98 -2.36
C TYR A 22 -6.99 -16.90 -1.40
N LYS A 23 -6.75 -16.45 -0.16
CA LYS A 23 -6.06 -17.24 0.88
C LYS A 23 -6.91 -18.36 1.49
N SER A 24 -8.24 -18.29 1.41
CA SER A 24 -9.11 -19.35 1.96
C SER A 24 -9.19 -20.58 1.05
N ARG A 25 -8.75 -20.46 -0.20
CA ARG A 25 -8.73 -21.55 -1.19
C ARG A 25 -7.76 -22.66 -0.81
N ASP A 26 -6.63 -22.28 -0.23
CA ASP A 26 -5.63 -23.17 0.34
C ASP A 26 -4.96 -22.45 1.53
N PRO A 27 -5.36 -22.77 2.77
CA PRO A 27 -4.82 -22.12 3.96
C PRO A 27 -3.32 -22.34 4.17
N GLU A 28 -2.80 -23.51 3.81
CA GLU A 28 -1.37 -23.84 3.97
C GLU A 28 -0.54 -22.98 3.03
N LEU A 29 -0.94 -22.92 1.76
CA LEU A 29 -0.30 -22.08 0.77
C LEU A 29 -0.51 -20.58 1.06
N GLY A 30 -1.63 -20.22 1.69
CA GLY A 30 -1.87 -18.89 2.25
C GLY A 30 -0.80 -18.48 3.27
N ILE A 31 -0.45 -19.38 4.20
CA ILE A 31 0.64 -19.18 5.17
C ILE A 31 1.98 -19.01 4.47
N VAL A 32 2.28 -19.86 3.48
CA VAL A 32 3.53 -19.76 2.70
C VAL A 32 3.66 -18.41 2.00
N VAL A 33 2.59 -17.93 1.35
CA VAL A 33 2.59 -16.62 0.69
C VAL A 33 2.79 -15.48 1.69
N ASP A 34 2.22 -15.58 2.89
CA ASP A 34 2.44 -14.60 3.95
C ASP A 34 3.89 -14.63 4.46
N ALA A 35 4.47 -15.81 4.65
CA ALA A 35 5.88 -15.95 5.03
C ALA A 35 6.79 -15.29 3.99
N VAL A 36 6.60 -15.57 2.70
CA VAL A 36 7.36 -14.97 1.60
C VAL A 36 7.22 -13.44 1.59
N LYS A 37 6.00 -12.93 1.75
CA LYS A 37 5.74 -11.47 1.82
C LYS A 37 6.43 -10.84 3.03
N MET A 38 6.41 -11.50 4.17
CA MET A 38 7.04 -11.03 5.40
C MET A 38 8.56 -11.02 5.30
N THR A 39 9.18 -11.96 4.58
CA THR A 39 10.62 -11.95 4.31
C THR A 39 11.04 -10.67 3.57
N VAL A 40 10.30 -10.30 2.51
CA VAL A 40 10.62 -9.10 1.72
C VAL A 40 10.32 -7.82 2.50
N LYS A 41 9.12 -7.70 3.08
CA LYS A 41 8.71 -6.52 3.85
C LYS A 41 9.62 -6.29 5.06
N GLY A 42 9.88 -7.35 5.82
CA GLY A 42 10.79 -7.34 6.97
C GLY A 42 12.21 -6.99 6.55
N GLY A 43 12.72 -7.62 5.48
CA GLY A 43 14.05 -7.38 4.95
C GLY A 43 14.31 -5.91 4.60
N ILE A 44 13.40 -5.26 3.86
CA ILE A 44 13.52 -3.84 3.51
C ILE A 44 13.54 -2.95 4.76
N GLY A 45 12.72 -3.26 5.77
CA GLY A 45 12.73 -2.55 7.05
C GLY A 45 14.07 -2.70 7.79
N LYS A 46 14.67 -3.89 7.74
CA LYS A 46 15.93 -4.21 8.44
C LYS A 46 17.16 -3.50 7.85
N LEU A 47 17.10 -3.07 6.58
CA LEU A 47 18.15 -2.26 5.94
C LEU A 47 18.39 -0.93 6.67
N GLN A 48 17.39 -0.40 7.38
CA GLN A 48 17.53 0.78 8.24
C GLN A 48 16.72 0.56 9.52
N GLU A 49 17.06 -0.50 10.25
CA GLU A 49 16.48 -0.68 11.57
C GLU A 49 16.94 0.46 12.47
N LYS A 50 15.97 1.22 12.98
CA LYS A 50 16.18 2.35 13.89
C LYS A 50 16.45 1.84 15.30
N ALA A 51 17.01 2.73 16.13
CA ALA A 51 17.18 2.51 17.56
C ALA A 51 15.82 2.41 18.26
N ARG A 52 15.26 1.20 18.39
CA ARG A 52 13.98 0.96 19.09
C ARG A 52 14.02 -0.41 19.78
N GLY A 53 13.44 -0.47 20.98
CA GLY A 53 13.33 -1.70 21.77
C GLY A 53 14.66 -2.22 22.33
N GLY A 54 14.64 -3.42 22.90
CA GLY A 54 15.85 -4.16 23.30
C GLY A 54 16.72 -3.50 24.38
N GLY A 55 16.16 -2.60 25.20
CA GLY A 55 16.89 -1.93 26.28
C GLY A 55 17.91 -0.88 25.81
N TRP A 56 17.86 -0.46 24.53
CA TRP A 56 18.74 0.57 24.01
C TRP A 56 18.57 1.91 24.74
N LYS A 57 19.68 2.63 24.97
CA LYS A 57 19.72 3.94 25.62
C LYS A 57 20.26 5.01 24.66
N PRO A 58 19.72 6.25 24.69
CA PRO A 58 20.27 7.37 23.94
C PRO A 58 21.77 7.53 24.18
N GLY A 59 22.52 7.81 23.10
CA GLY A 59 23.98 7.96 23.12
C GLY A 59 24.78 6.66 22.96
N GLN A 60 24.14 5.49 23.02
CA GLN A 60 24.79 4.21 22.72
C GLN A 60 24.53 3.75 21.29
N ALA A 61 25.45 3.00 20.70
CA ALA A 61 25.18 2.30 19.43
C ALA A 61 24.10 1.21 19.67
N TRP A 62 23.16 1.04 18.73
CA TRP A 62 22.19 -0.07 18.79
C TRP A 62 22.65 -1.24 17.92
N PRO A 63 22.25 -2.49 18.25
CA PRO A 63 22.81 -3.70 17.63
C PRO A 63 22.74 -3.75 16.10
N ALA A 64 21.73 -3.12 15.51
CA ALA A 64 21.55 -3.15 14.06
C ALA A 64 22.71 -2.51 13.28
N LEU A 65 23.40 -1.51 13.86
CA LEU A 65 24.52 -0.82 13.20
C LEU A 65 25.70 -1.75 12.89
N ALA A 66 25.86 -2.83 13.64
CA ALA A 66 26.94 -3.80 13.44
C ALA A 66 26.64 -4.82 12.33
N ARG A 67 25.41 -4.86 11.81
CA ARG A 67 25.03 -5.86 10.79
C ARG A 67 25.55 -5.43 9.42
N PRO A 68 26.21 -6.32 8.65
CA PRO A 68 26.60 -6.02 7.27
C PRO A 68 25.42 -5.65 6.35
N THR A 69 24.22 -6.08 6.72
CA THR A 69 22.96 -5.80 6.01
C THR A 69 22.30 -4.48 6.41
N TRP A 70 22.84 -3.75 7.40
CA TRP A 70 22.38 -2.41 7.70
C TRP A 70 22.89 -1.44 6.63
N ARG A 71 22.05 -1.23 5.61
CA ARG A 71 22.33 -0.48 4.39
C ARG A 71 21.24 0.56 4.17
N PRO A 72 21.25 1.66 4.93
CA PRO A 72 20.22 2.70 4.84
C PRO A 72 20.20 3.37 3.47
N ASP A 73 21.33 3.38 2.76
CA ASP A 73 21.50 3.88 1.39
C ASP A 73 20.69 3.05 0.37
N ILE A 74 20.74 1.71 0.49
CA ILE A 74 19.93 0.81 -0.35
C ILE A 74 18.45 1.03 -0.05
N ARG A 75 18.07 1.12 1.24
CA ARG A 75 16.67 1.38 1.62
C ARG A 75 16.18 2.71 1.05
N ALA A 76 16.97 3.77 1.16
CA ALA A 76 16.64 5.08 0.62
C ALA A 76 16.43 5.02 -0.90
N THR A 77 17.26 4.26 -1.62
CA THR A 77 17.14 4.06 -3.06
C THR A 77 15.84 3.32 -3.42
N VAL A 78 15.50 2.25 -2.71
CA VAL A 78 14.25 1.49 -2.92
C VAL A 78 13.03 2.38 -2.69
N ILE A 79 13.00 3.12 -1.58
CA ILE A 79 11.89 4.01 -1.25
C ILE A 79 11.78 5.17 -2.23
N SER A 80 12.91 5.77 -2.63
CA SER A 80 12.93 6.84 -3.63
C SER A 80 12.31 6.36 -4.94
N ARG A 81 12.74 5.19 -5.45
CA ARG A 81 12.16 4.60 -6.67
C ARG A 81 10.67 4.30 -6.55
N ALA A 82 10.25 3.73 -5.41
CA ALA A 82 8.84 3.45 -5.17
C ALA A 82 7.99 4.73 -5.16
N ARG A 83 8.45 5.78 -4.45
CA ARG A 83 7.76 7.07 -4.37
C ARG A 83 7.70 7.77 -5.72
N VAL A 84 8.80 7.84 -6.47
CA VAL A 84 8.81 8.44 -7.81
C VAL A 84 7.83 7.73 -8.73
N ASN A 85 7.82 6.38 -8.71
CA ASN A 85 6.88 5.61 -9.52
C ASN A 85 5.42 5.87 -9.12
N MET A 86 5.13 5.97 -7.82
CA MET A 86 3.79 6.28 -7.32
C MET A 86 3.32 7.67 -7.78
N HIS A 87 4.16 8.70 -7.61
CA HIS A 87 3.84 10.07 -8.02
C HIS A 87 3.64 10.18 -9.52
N ARG A 88 4.51 9.53 -10.32
CA ARG A 88 4.36 9.46 -11.77
C ARG A 88 2.99 8.88 -12.16
N LYS A 89 2.57 7.77 -11.53
CA LYS A 89 1.24 7.16 -11.77
C LYS A 89 0.09 8.08 -11.40
N MET A 90 0.17 8.75 -10.24
CA MET A 90 -0.85 9.72 -9.80
C MET A 90 -0.97 10.89 -10.78
N LEU A 91 0.16 11.42 -11.28
CA LEU A 91 0.17 12.50 -12.27
C LEU A 91 -0.45 12.08 -13.61
N HIS A 92 -0.13 10.88 -14.11
CA HIS A 92 -0.77 10.37 -15.34
C HIS A 92 -2.26 10.13 -15.18
N LEU A 93 -2.70 9.63 -14.01
CA LEU A 93 -4.13 9.49 -13.72
C LEU A 93 -4.84 10.85 -13.68
N ALA A 94 -4.25 11.82 -12.99
CA ALA A 94 -4.78 13.17 -12.88
C ALA A 94 -4.87 13.85 -14.25
N ALA A 95 -3.83 13.74 -15.09
CA ALA A 95 -3.84 14.30 -16.43
C ALA A 95 -4.95 13.72 -17.32
N ALA A 96 -5.30 12.45 -17.13
CA ALA A 96 -6.32 11.79 -17.95
C ALA A 96 -7.75 11.95 -17.43
N THR A 97 -7.94 12.25 -16.14
CA THR A 97 -9.27 12.20 -15.49
C THR A 97 -9.64 13.45 -14.71
N GLY A 98 -8.69 14.35 -14.45
CA GLY A 98 -8.84 15.46 -13.52
C GLY A 98 -8.90 15.04 -12.04
N ARG A 99 -8.78 13.74 -11.72
CA ARG A 99 -8.91 13.22 -10.36
C ARG A 99 -7.58 13.21 -9.62
N TYR A 100 -7.61 13.65 -8.36
CA TYR A 100 -6.46 13.67 -7.45
C TYR A 100 -6.74 12.81 -6.22
N PRO A 101 -5.70 12.22 -5.60
CA PRO A 101 -5.90 11.44 -4.39
C PRO A 101 -6.31 12.34 -3.23
N VAL A 102 -7.24 11.86 -2.40
CA VAL A 102 -7.64 12.53 -1.15
C VAL A 102 -6.68 12.21 0.00
N ALA A 103 -5.94 11.10 -0.10
CA ALA A 103 -4.92 10.71 0.86
C ALA A 103 -3.83 9.88 0.17
N VAL A 104 -2.58 10.04 0.61
CA VAL A 104 -1.43 9.29 0.10
C VAL A 104 -0.58 8.82 1.25
N LEU A 105 -0.23 7.52 1.24
CA LEU A 105 0.74 6.89 2.13
C LEU A 105 1.90 6.32 1.28
N SER A 106 2.94 5.82 1.93
CA SER A 106 4.16 5.29 1.31
C SER A 106 3.93 4.33 0.13
N ASP A 107 2.90 3.49 0.19
CA ASP A 107 2.52 2.53 -0.85
C ASP A 107 1.01 2.48 -1.16
N CYS A 108 0.25 3.50 -0.74
CA CYS A 108 -1.19 3.58 -0.94
C CYS A 108 -1.63 4.98 -1.40
N ALA A 109 -2.61 5.05 -2.30
CA ALA A 109 -3.26 6.29 -2.71
C ALA A 109 -4.78 6.07 -2.69
N VAL A 110 -5.51 6.96 -2.04
CA VAL A 110 -6.97 6.89 -1.88
C VAL A 110 -7.59 7.95 -2.77
N TYR A 111 -8.60 7.57 -3.53
CA TYR A 111 -9.36 8.44 -4.43
C TYR A 111 -10.83 8.40 -4.05
N ALA A 112 -11.52 9.53 -4.23
CA ALA A 112 -12.98 9.52 -4.26
C ALA A 112 -13.46 8.83 -5.55
N ALA A 113 -14.56 8.09 -5.43
CA ALA A 113 -15.19 7.38 -6.54
C ALA A 113 -16.69 7.26 -6.31
N ASP A 114 -17.45 7.11 -7.39
CA ASP A 114 -18.91 6.94 -7.35
C ASP A 114 -19.34 5.51 -6.98
N GLY A 115 -18.37 4.59 -6.88
CA GLY A 115 -18.61 3.20 -6.54
C GLY A 115 -17.49 2.60 -5.68
N PRO A 116 -17.70 1.38 -5.14
CA PRO A 116 -16.82 0.81 -4.14
C PRO A 116 -15.59 0.10 -4.72
N SER A 117 -15.34 0.21 -6.01
CA SER A 117 -14.30 -0.54 -6.72
C SER A 117 -13.18 0.37 -7.24
N PRO A 118 -11.92 -0.08 -7.29
CA PRO A 118 -10.88 0.63 -8.03
C PRO A 118 -11.20 0.77 -9.53
N LEU A 119 -12.15 0.00 -10.07
CA LEU A 119 -12.65 0.19 -11.42
C LEU A 119 -13.42 1.51 -11.59
N ASP A 120 -14.02 2.03 -10.51
CA ASP A 120 -14.71 3.32 -10.50
C ASP A 120 -13.73 4.50 -10.43
N VAL A 121 -12.46 4.23 -10.10
CA VAL A 121 -11.35 5.21 -10.07
C VAL A 121 -10.60 5.24 -11.40
N LEU A 122 -10.25 4.06 -11.92
CA LEU A 122 -9.31 3.91 -13.02
C LEU A 122 -9.99 4.05 -14.39
N PRO A 123 -9.47 4.90 -15.30
CA PRO A 123 -10.04 5.08 -16.63
C PRO A 123 -9.64 3.92 -17.54
N TYR A 124 -10.51 2.92 -17.65
CA TYR A 124 -10.33 1.80 -18.59
C TYR A 124 -10.86 2.16 -19.98
N GLY A 125 -10.03 1.95 -21.00
CA GLY A 125 -10.45 2.03 -22.40
C GLY A 125 -11.17 0.77 -22.87
N ALA A 126 -11.67 0.79 -24.11
CA ALA A 126 -12.35 -0.35 -24.73
C ALA A 126 -11.48 -1.61 -24.84
N ASP A 127 -10.14 -1.45 -24.84
CA ASP A 127 -9.19 -2.55 -24.84
C ASP A 127 -8.89 -3.13 -23.44
N GLY A 128 -9.64 -2.67 -22.42
CA GLY A 128 -9.50 -3.12 -21.04
C GLY A 128 -8.23 -2.63 -20.34
N LYS A 129 -7.52 -1.64 -20.91
CA LYS A 129 -6.30 -1.07 -20.31
C LYS A 129 -6.55 0.33 -19.77
N THR A 130 -5.76 0.66 -18.75
CA THR A 130 -5.66 2.02 -18.23
C THR A 130 -4.67 2.86 -19.05
N VAL A 131 -4.72 4.17 -18.84
CA VAL A 131 -3.82 5.15 -19.45
C VAL A 131 -2.35 4.75 -19.24
N PRO A 132 -1.50 4.78 -20.29
CA PRO A 132 -0.09 4.49 -20.17
C PRO A 132 0.59 5.28 -19.05
N GLY A 133 1.39 4.57 -18.25
CA GLY A 133 2.09 5.17 -17.12
C GLY A 133 1.24 5.36 -15.85
N SER A 134 -0.08 5.19 -15.91
CA SER A 134 -0.97 5.23 -14.75
C SER A 134 -0.93 3.93 -13.94
N PHE A 135 -1.84 3.81 -12.98
CA PHE A 135 -2.10 2.61 -12.20
C PHE A 135 -2.65 1.49 -13.09
N ARG A 136 -2.26 0.24 -12.77
CA ARG A 136 -2.76 -0.97 -13.41
C ARG A 136 -2.96 -2.01 -12.32
N LEU A 137 -4.12 -2.66 -12.31
CA LEU A 137 -4.40 -3.74 -11.37
C LEU A 137 -3.57 -4.99 -11.69
N GLY A 138 -3.06 -5.65 -10.66
CA GLY A 138 -2.34 -6.92 -10.79
C GLY A 138 -1.38 -7.22 -9.65
N VAL A 139 -0.74 -8.39 -9.71
CA VAL A 139 0.21 -8.88 -8.67
C VAL A 139 1.67 -8.54 -8.94
N SER A 140 2.01 -8.15 -10.16
CA SER A 140 3.40 -7.96 -10.57
C SER A 140 3.97 -6.64 -10.03
N PRO A 141 5.30 -6.53 -9.84
CA PRO A 141 5.94 -5.29 -9.43
C PRO A 141 5.52 -4.08 -10.28
N GLY A 142 5.15 -2.99 -9.62
CA GLY A 142 4.68 -1.77 -10.28
C GLY A 142 3.19 -1.77 -10.66
N MET A 143 2.48 -2.88 -10.45
CA MET A 143 1.00 -2.92 -10.43
C MET A 143 0.47 -2.60 -9.04
N VAL A 144 -0.83 -2.38 -8.94
CA VAL A 144 -1.52 -2.08 -7.68
C VAL A 144 -2.63 -3.09 -7.41
N LYS A 145 -2.98 -3.23 -6.15
CA LYS A 145 -4.11 -4.02 -5.67
C LYS A 145 -5.12 -3.10 -5.00
N HIS A 146 -6.35 -3.57 -4.87
CA HIS A 146 -7.34 -2.91 -4.03
C HIS A 146 -6.93 -3.09 -2.56
N GLU A 147 -6.74 -1.99 -1.83
CA GLU A 147 -6.41 -2.05 -0.40
C GLU A 147 -7.66 -2.04 0.47
N GLY A 148 -8.67 -1.25 0.08
CA GLY A 148 -9.95 -1.15 0.77
C GLY A 148 -10.79 -0.01 0.19
N THR A 149 -12.05 0.04 0.58
CA THR A 149 -13.01 1.10 0.24
C THR A 149 -13.78 1.45 1.49
N GLN A 150 -13.99 2.74 1.73
CA GLN A 150 -14.81 3.25 2.82
C GLN A 150 -15.73 4.35 2.31
N SER A 151 -16.81 4.61 3.04
CA SER A 151 -17.74 5.70 2.70
C SER A 151 -17.12 7.07 2.99
N VAL A 152 -17.65 8.12 2.36
CA VAL A 152 -17.25 9.51 2.67
C VAL A 152 -17.57 9.86 4.13
N LEU A 153 -18.70 9.38 4.66
CA LEU A 153 -19.09 9.59 6.06
C LEU A 153 -18.07 8.98 7.02
N TRP A 154 -17.60 7.75 6.74
CA TRP A 154 -16.50 7.16 7.52
C TRP A 154 -15.26 8.06 7.52
N GLY A 155 -14.91 8.64 6.37
CA GLY A 155 -13.76 9.55 6.28
C GLY A 155 -13.94 10.82 7.12
N ALA A 156 -15.15 11.37 7.16
CA ALA A 156 -15.49 12.51 8.00
C ALA A 156 -15.39 12.16 9.50
N ASP A 157 -15.93 11.00 9.90
CA ASP A 157 -15.87 10.52 11.28
C ASP A 157 -14.41 10.33 11.76
N VAL A 158 -13.56 9.74 10.91
CA VAL A 158 -12.13 9.55 11.21
C VAL A 158 -11.39 10.89 11.36
N LEU A 159 -11.72 11.86 10.52
CA LEU A 159 -11.12 13.21 10.59
C LEU A 159 -11.56 13.94 11.86
N GLU A 160 -12.83 13.84 12.26
CA GLU A 160 -13.34 14.42 13.50
C GLU A 160 -12.69 13.77 14.72
N GLN A 161 -12.66 12.43 14.78
CA GLN A 161 -12.06 11.68 15.88
C GLN A 161 -10.59 12.04 16.10
N LEU A 162 -9.78 12.09 15.04
CA LEU A 162 -8.35 12.38 15.14
C LEU A 162 -8.05 13.89 15.27
N GLY A 163 -8.90 14.73 14.69
CA GLY A 163 -8.82 16.19 14.84
C GLY A 163 -9.04 16.64 16.28
N ALA A 164 -9.95 15.99 17.02
CA ALA A 164 -10.15 16.23 18.45
C ALA A 164 -8.89 15.96 19.29
N ASP A 165 -8.02 15.03 18.83
CA ASP A 165 -6.75 14.70 19.45
C ASP A 165 -5.58 15.60 18.97
N GLY A 166 -5.84 16.62 18.14
CA GLY A 166 -4.84 17.52 17.58
C GLY A 166 -4.00 16.90 16.45
N HIS A 167 -4.49 15.84 15.81
CA HIS A 167 -3.80 15.12 14.75
C HIS A 167 -4.49 15.28 13.38
N VAL A 168 -3.72 15.23 12.30
CA VAL A 168 -4.26 15.19 10.93
C VAL A 168 -4.36 13.72 10.49
N ALA A 169 -5.58 13.26 10.21
CA ALA A 169 -5.78 11.90 9.74
C ALA A 169 -5.28 11.72 8.30
N ASN A 170 -4.39 10.74 8.08
CA ASN A 170 -4.14 10.22 6.74
C ASN A 170 -5.04 8.99 6.51
N LEU A 171 -6.17 9.18 5.81
CA LEU A 171 -7.17 8.13 5.57
C LEU A 171 -6.58 6.86 4.95
N ALA A 172 -5.50 6.99 4.16
CA ALA A 172 -4.81 5.84 3.55
C ALA A 172 -4.24 4.86 4.60
N ARG A 173 -4.01 5.29 5.84
CA ARG A 173 -3.54 4.43 6.94
C ARG A 173 -4.62 3.45 7.42
N TYR A 174 -5.89 3.83 7.31
CA TYR A 174 -7.02 3.11 7.89
C TYR A 174 -7.95 2.50 6.85
N ILE A 175 -7.79 2.86 5.57
CA ILE A 175 -8.70 2.49 4.48
C ILE A 175 -8.96 0.98 4.35
N LYS A 176 -7.97 0.15 4.70
CA LYS A 176 -8.01 -1.31 4.55
C LYS A 176 -9.11 -1.95 5.41
N THR A 177 -9.12 -1.63 6.70
CA THR A 177 -10.01 -2.25 7.68
C THR A 177 -11.13 -1.31 8.09
N GLY A 178 -10.97 0.00 7.87
CA GLY A 178 -11.84 1.04 8.42
C GLY A 178 -11.60 1.30 9.91
N GLU A 179 -10.74 0.53 10.57
CA GLU A 179 -10.49 0.63 12.00
C GLU A 179 -9.35 1.61 12.30
N VAL A 180 -9.63 2.62 13.12
CA VAL A 180 -8.62 3.57 13.61
C VAL A 180 -7.85 2.93 14.75
N THR A 181 -6.76 2.24 14.42
CA THR A 181 -5.86 1.63 15.40
C THR A 181 -4.49 2.33 15.39
N ALA A 182 -4.07 2.80 16.56
CA ALA A 182 -2.79 3.46 16.88
C ALA A 182 -2.59 4.94 16.49
N LYS A 183 -1.92 5.65 17.42
CA LYS A 183 -1.39 7.03 17.31
C LYS A 183 -0.26 7.10 16.29
N ASP A 184 -0.28 8.14 15.47
CA ASP A 184 0.78 8.42 14.50
C ASP A 184 2.10 8.78 15.21
N THR A 185 3.19 8.15 14.78
CA THR A 185 4.56 8.53 15.23
C THR A 185 5.35 9.23 14.13
N GLY A 186 4.69 9.60 13.02
CA GLY A 186 5.30 10.32 11.90
C GLY A 186 6.13 9.44 10.97
N GLU A 187 5.86 8.12 10.93
CA GLU A 187 6.51 7.15 10.03
C GLU A 187 5.52 6.32 9.20
#